data_AF-R7TLJ8-F1
#
_entry.id   AF-R7TLJ8-F1
#
_cell.length_a   1.000
_cell.length_b   1.000
_cell.length_c   1.000
_cell.angle_alpha   90.00
_cell.angle_beta   90.00
_cell.angle_gamma   90.00
#
_symmetry.space_group_name_H-M   'P 1'
#
loop_
_entity.id
_entity.type
_entity.pdbx_description
1 polymer ?
#
loop_
_entity_poly.entity_id
_entity_poly.type
_entity_poly.pdbx_seq_one_letter_code
_entity_poly.pdbx_strand_id
1 'polypeptide(L)' 'MHTPNIDAMVSRNLELRKNYVQQALSGPSRISYLTGRRPDTTRVHSNSLYFREVAGNFRTLLRYFKYSGY' A
#
# COMPACT_ATOMS: atom_id res chain seq x y z
N MET A 1 11.33 16.44 -16.89
CA MET A 1 9.92 16.13 -16.55
C MET A 1 9.32 17.38 -15.93
N HIS A 2 8.10 17.77 -16.28
CA HIS A 2 7.45 18.98 -15.75
C HIS A 2 6.18 18.56 -14.99
N THR A 3 6.16 18.76 -13.68
CA THR A 3 5.10 18.27 -12.77
C THR A 3 4.63 19.35 -11.78
N PRO A 4 4.18 20.53 -12.26
CA PRO A 4 4.02 21.73 -11.43
C PRO A 4 3.05 21.54 -10.26
N ASN A 5 2.01 20.72 -10.42
CA ASN A 5 1.03 20.45 -9.36
C ASN A 5 1.59 19.54 -8.26
N ILE A 6 2.48 18.59 -8.60
CA ILE A 6 3.15 17.74 -7.60
C ILE A 6 4.22 18.56 -6.88
N ASP A 7 4.97 19.39 -7.61
CA ASP A 7 6.00 20.26 -7.03
C ASP A 7 5.39 21.26 -6.03
N ALA A 8 4.23 21.84 -6.36
CA ALA A 8 3.46 22.71 -5.45
C ALA A 8 2.84 21.96 -4.25
N MET A 9 2.59 20.65 -4.37
CA MET A 9 2.19 19.81 -3.24
C MET A 9 3.39 19.54 -2.32
N VAL A 10 4.57 19.27 -2.89
CA VAL A 10 5.80 19.00 -2.13
C VAL A 10 6.23 20.24 -1.33
N SER A 11 6.11 21.46 -1.88
CA SER A 11 6.55 22.69 -1.20
C SER A 11 5.81 23.00 0.12
N ARG A 12 4.64 22.39 0.33
CA ARG A 12 3.79 22.59 1.53
C ARG A 12 3.65 21.33 2.39
N ASN A 13 4.38 20.25 2.10
CA ASN A 13 4.29 18.97 2.81
C ASN A 13 5.67 18.39 3.10
N LEU A 14 5.72 17.32 3.92
CA LEU A 14 6.94 16.56 4.16
C LEU A 14 7.25 15.64 2.97
N GLU A 15 8.44 15.77 2.37
CA GLU A 15 8.93 14.87 1.32
C GLU A 15 9.82 13.76 1.90
N LEU A 16 9.43 12.49 1.69
CA LEU A 16 10.23 11.34 2.07
C LEU A 16 11.03 10.81 0.87
N ARG A 17 12.28 11.26 0.73
CA ARG A 17 13.16 10.90 -0.40
C ARG A 17 13.70 9.47 -0.35
N LYS A 18 13.54 8.77 0.77
CA LYS A 18 13.97 7.38 0.99
C LYS A 18 12.76 6.49 1.32
N ASN A 19 11.77 6.45 0.43
CA ASN A 19 10.57 5.64 0.58
C ASN A 19 10.59 4.46 -0.40
N TYR A 20 10.56 3.23 0.12
CA TYR A 20 10.75 2.01 -0.67
C TYR A 20 9.56 1.05 -0.53
N VAL A 21 9.22 0.38 -1.62
CA VAL A 21 8.22 -0.70 -1.64
C VAL A 21 8.81 -2.01 -1.10
N GLN A 22 7.97 -2.89 -0.55
CA GLN A 22 8.42 -4.21 -0.09
C GLN A 22 8.65 -5.18 -1.25
N GLN A 23 7.93 -5.01 -2.35
CA GLN A 23 8.12 -5.78 -3.59
C GLN A 23 7.79 -4.90 -4.80
N ALA A 24 8.62 -4.92 -5.83
CA ALA A 24 8.45 -4.13 -7.06
C ALA A 24 7.42 -4.77 -8.03
N LEU A 25 6.26 -5.18 -7.51
CA LEU A 25 5.14 -5.70 -8.30
C LEU A 25 3.82 -5.13 -7.78
N SER A 26 2.93 -4.78 -8.71
CA SER A 26 1.76 -3.94 -8.41
C SER A 26 0.80 -4.55 -7.37
N GLY A 27 0.39 -5.81 -7.52
CA GLY A 27 -0.49 -6.52 -6.58
C GLY A 27 0.16 -6.74 -5.20
N PRO A 28 1.32 -7.41 -5.13
CA PRO A 28 2.05 -7.62 -3.89
C PRO A 28 2.33 -6.34 -3.10
N SER A 29 2.77 -5.27 -3.79
CA SER A 29 3.05 -3.96 -3.17
C SER A 29 1.78 -3.34 -2.58
N ARG A 30 0.69 -3.29 -3.35
CA ARG A 30 -0.58 -2.69 -2.91
C ARG A 30 -1.19 -3.45 -1.73
N ILE A 31 -1.16 -4.78 -1.76
CA ILE A 31 -1.70 -5.61 -0.68
C ILE A 31 -0.84 -5.45 0.59
N SER A 32 0.48 -5.44 0.46
CA SER A 32 1.41 -5.20 1.56
C SER A 32 1.08 -3.88 2.28
N TYR A 33 1.01 -2.80 1.50
CA TYR A 33 0.70 -1.47 2.02
C TYR A 33 -0.71 -1.39 2.65
N LEU A 34 -1.75 -1.83 1.95
CA LEU A 34 -3.13 -1.66 2.41
C LEU A 34 -3.49 -2.54 3.61
N THR A 35 -2.77 -3.64 3.84
CA THR A 35 -2.99 -4.50 5.02
C THR A 35 -2.02 -4.21 6.16
N GLY A 36 -0.98 -3.39 5.93
CA GLY A 36 0.09 -3.13 6.90
C GLY A 36 0.96 -4.36 7.19
N ARG A 37 1.09 -5.28 6.23
CA ARG A 37 1.82 -6.56 6.39
C ARG A 37 2.82 -6.75 5.28
N ARG A 38 3.98 -7.35 5.57
CA ARG A 38 5.01 -7.63 4.55
C ARG A 38 4.56 -8.76 3.59
N PRO A 39 5.12 -8.83 2.37
CA PRO A 39 4.84 -9.90 1.42
C PRO A 39 4.95 -11.31 2.01
N ASP A 40 5.91 -11.55 2.90
CA ASP A 40 6.09 -12.85 3.56
C ASP A 40 4.92 -13.23 4.47
N THR A 41 4.21 -12.24 5.02
CA THR A 41 3.00 -12.43 5.83
C THR A 41 1.74 -12.50 4.96
N THR A 42 1.66 -11.72 3.88
CA THR A 42 0.50 -11.73 2.99
C THR A 42 0.50 -12.92 2.04
N ARG A 43 1.67 -13.54 1.81
CA ARG A 43 1.91 -14.67 0.89
C ARG A 43 1.49 -14.39 -0.55
N VAL A 44 1.32 -13.11 -0.91
CA VAL A 44 0.97 -12.68 -2.26
C VAL A 44 2.23 -12.21 -2.96
N HIS A 45 2.78 -13.06 -3.83
CA HIS A 45 3.98 -12.75 -4.63
C HIS A 45 3.68 -12.53 -6.12
N SER A 46 2.43 -12.72 -6.56
CA SER A 46 1.94 -12.48 -7.93
C SER A 46 0.60 -11.73 -7.90
N ASN A 47 0.10 -11.30 -9.06
CA ASN A 47 -1.17 -10.56 -9.15
C ASN A 47 -2.43 -11.43 -9.13
N SER A 48 -2.28 -12.75 -9.10
CA SER A 48 -3.39 -13.70 -9.22
C SER A 48 -3.84 -14.29 -7.89
N LEU A 49 -3.22 -13.88 -6.77
CA LEU A 49 -3.49 -14.44 -5.44
C LEU A 49 -4.30 -13.45 -4.59
N TYR A 50 -5.30 -13.97 -3.90
CA TYR A 50 -6.08 -13.20 -2.94
C TYR A 50 -5.62 -13.46 -1.51
N PHE A 51 -5.15 -12.42 -0.83
CA PHE A 51 -4.54 -12.54 0.51
C PHE A 51 -5.45 -13.15 1.58
N ARG A 52 -6.78 -13.04 1.44
CA ARG A 52 -7.72 -13.66 2.40
C ARG A 52 -7.84 -15.17 2.25
N GLU A 53 -7.50 -15.69 1.08
CA GLU A 53 -7.49 -17.14 0.79
C GLU A 53 -6.14 -17.75 1.14
N VAL A 54 -5.03 -17.08 0.78
CA VAL A 54 -3.68 -17.65 0.92
C VAL A 54 -3.00 -17.39 2.27
N ALA A 55 -3.44 -16.37 3.01
CA ALA A 55 -2.84 -15.99 4.29
C ALA A 55 -3.86 -15.82 5.42
N GLY A 56 -4.77 -14.84 5.31
CA GLY A 56 -5.74 -14.61 6.37
C GLY A 56 -6.61 -13.38 6.18
N ASN A 57 -7.66 -13.27 6.99
CA ASN A 57 -8.70 -12.25 6.90
C ASN A 57 -8.25 -10.87 7.44
N PHE A 58 -7.12 -10.34 6.95
CA PHE A 58 -6.54 -9.08 7.43
C PHE A 58 -7.44 -7.86 7.15
N ARG A 59 -7.58 -6.96 8.11
CA ARG A 59 -8.30 -5.69 7.92
C ARG A 59 -7.44 -4.78 7.06
N THR A 60 -8.03 -4.18 6.02
CA THR A 60 -7.34 -3.19 5.19
C THR A 60 -7.49 -1.79 5.78
N LEU A 61 -6.65 -0.84 5.37
CA LEU A 61 -6.72 0.57 5.77
C LEU A 61 -8.12 1.15 5.51
N LEU A 62 -8.68 0.94 4.31
CA LEU A 62 -10.03 1.41 3.97
C LEU A 62 -11.11 0.77 4.85
N ARG A 63 -10.99 -0.53 5.14
CA ARG A 63 -11.92 -1.22 6.06
C ARG A 63 -11.71 -0.75 7.50
N TYR A 64 -10.53 -0.24 7.84
CA TYR A 64 -10.31 0.45 9.11
C TYR A 64 -11.16 1.71 9.20
N PHE A 65 -10.95 2.65 8.28
CA PHE A 65 -11.72 3.89 8.18
C PHE A 65 -13.24 3.67 8.16
N LYS A 66 -13.72 2.74 7.32
CA LYS A 66 -15.17 2.44 7.20
C LYS A 66 -15.84 2.10 8.53
N TYR A 67 -15.23 1.25 9.35
CA TYR A 67 -15.82 0.88 10.65
C TYR A 67 -15.56 1.93 11.75
N SER A 68 -14.77 2.95 11.47
CA SER A 68 -14.50 4.07 12.37
C SER A 68 -15.34 5.31 12.02
N GLY A 69 -16.34 5.18 11.15
CA GLY A 69 -17.27 6.27 10.79
C GLY A 69 -16.79 7.19 9.65
N TYR A 70 -15.83 6.74 8.84
CA TYR A 70 -15.38 7.42 7.62
C TYR A 70 -15.95 6.76 6.35
#